data_AF-A0A7C4FBV1-F1
#
_entry.id   AF-A0A7C4FBV1-F1
#
_cell.length_a   1.000
_cell.length_b   1.000
_cell.length_c   1.000
_cell.angle_alpha   90.00
_cell.angle_beta   90.00
_cell.angle_gamma   90.00
#
_symmetry.space_group_name_H-M   'P 1'
#
loop_
_entity.id
_entity.type
_entity.pdbx_description
1 polymer ?
#
loop_
_entity_poly.entity_id
_entity_poly.type
_entity_poly.pdbx_seq_one_letter_code
_entity_poly.pdbx_strand_id
1 'polypeptide(L)' 'MPSRISKRFEVLSRDQIYRIHVLTLKILEEVGVKVNHEEALRKLNGLGAEV' A
#
# COMPACT_ATOMS: atom_id res chain seq x y z
N MET A 1 -22.35 -9.53 -30.00
CA MET A 1 -20.87 -9.58 -29.96
C MET A 1 -20.44 -10.13 -28.61
N PRO A 2 -19.69 -11.24 -28.52
CA PRO A 2 -19.20 -11.70 -27.23
C PRO A 2 -18.04 -10.80 -26.78
N SER A 3 -18.17 -10.17 -25.61
CA SER A 3 -17.05 -9.46 -24.98
C SER A 3 -15.98 -10.49 -24.62
N ARG A 4 -14.79 -10.31 -25.18
CA ARG A 4 -13.60 -11.07 -24.74
C ARG A 4 -13.23 -10.53 -23.36
N ILE A 5 -13.84 -11.07 -22.31
CA ILE A 5 -13.35 -10.84 -20.94
C ILE A 5 -12.01 -11.57 -20.87
N SER A 6 -10.91 -10.85 -21.08
CA SER A 6 -9.59 -11.38 -20.74
C SER A 6 -9.55 -11.51 -19.22
N LYS A 7 -9.63 -12.74 -18.71
CA LYS A 7 -9.27 -13.02 -17.32
C LYS A 7 -7.86 -12.46 -17.12
N ARG A 8 -7.71 -11.55 -16.15
CA ARG A 8 -6.42 -11.00 -15.78
C ARG A 8 -5.52 -12.17 -15.37
N PHE A 9 -4.36 -12.29 -16.01
CA PHE A 9 -3.39 -13.30 -15.61
C PHE A 9 -2.76 -12.88 -14.28
N GLU A 10 -2.92 -13.69 -13.25
CA GLU A 10 -2.40 -13.42 -11.91
C GLU A 10 -1.06 -14.15 -11.72
N VAL A 11 -0.02 -13.39 -11.36
CA VAL A 11 1.34 -13.91 -11.15
C VAL A 11 1.64 -14.23 -9.68
N LEU A 12 0.74 -13.83 -8.77
CA LEU A 12 0.86 -14.04 -7.33
C LEU A 12 -0.36 -14.79 -6.81
N SER A 13 -0.14 -15.73 -5.90
CA SER A 13 -1.21 -16.34 -5.12
C SER A 13 -1.76 -15.34 -4.09
N ARG A 14 -2.95 -15.64 -3.55
CA ARG A 14 -3.54 -14.85 -2.46
C ARG A 14 -2.63 -14.77 -1.23
N ASP A 15 -1.96 -15.87 -0.89
CA ASP A 15 -1.03 -15.92 0.25
C ASP A 15 0.21 -15.04 0.01
N GLN A 16 0.71 -15.01 -1.23
CA GLN A 16 1.82 -14.11 -1.59
C GLN A 16 1.40 -12.64 -1.51
N ILE A 17 0.18 -12.31 -1.96
CA ILE A 17 -0.37 -10.95 -1.82
C ILE A 17 -0.52 -10.58 -0.34
N TYR A 18 -1.06 -11.48 0.48
CA TYR A 18 -1.20 -11.25 1.92
C TYR A 18 0.15 -11.04 2.60
N ARG A 19 1.16 -11.85 2.24
CA ARG A 19 2.52 -11.68 2.75
C ARG A 19 3.10 -10.30 2.39
N ILE A 20 2.91 -9.84 1.16
CA ILE A 20 3.34 -8.49 0.75
C ILE A 20 2.61 -7.44 1.59
N HIS A 21 1.29 -7.55 1.74
CA HIS A 21 0.49 -6.62 2.54
C HIS A 21 1.01 -6.47 3.98
N VAL A 22 1.21 -7.58 4.68
CA VAL A 22 1.71 -7.56 6.08
C VAL A 22 3.12 -6.97 6.16
N LEU A 23 4.01 -7.34 5.23
CA LEU A 23 5.37 -6.80 5.21
C LEU A 23 5.39 -5.30 4.88
N THR A 24 4.54 -4.83 3.97
CA THR A 24 4.41 -3.42 3.65
C THR A 24 3.95 -2.62 4.88
N LEU A 25 2.95 -3.11 5.63
CA LEU A 25 2.52 -2.46 6.86
C LEU A 25 3.66 -2.37 7.88
N LYS A 26 4.40 -3.47 8.07
CA LYS A 26 5.55 -3.50 8.97
C LYS A 26 6.62 -2.46 8.59
N ILE A 27 6.92 -2.31 7.29
CA ILE A 27 7.86 -1.29 6.82
C ILE A 27 7.33 0.11 7.12
N LEU A 28 6.05 0.37 6.86
CA LEU A 28 5.44 1.68 7.12
C LEU A 28 5.43 2.04 8.61
N GLU A 29 5.28 1.05 9.49
CA GLU A 29 5.29 1.22 10.95
C GLU A 29 6.71 1.37 11.53
N GLU A 30 7.65 0.51 11.13
CA GLU A 30 8.99 0.47 11.75
C GLU A 30 10.00 1.42 11.08
N VAL A 31 9.86 1.66 9.77
CA VAL A 31 10.80 2.48 8.98
C VAL A 31 10.20 3.84 8.61
N GLY A 32 8.91 3.86 8.30
CA GLY A 32 8.22 5.06 7.84
C GLY A 32 8.58 5.48 6.42
N VAL A 33 8.11 6.67 6.03
CA VAL A 33 8.33 7.26 4.70
C VAL A 33 8.74 8.71 4.84
N LYS A 34 9.80 9.11 4.14
CA LYS A 34 10.23 10.51 4.10
C LYS A 34 9.30 11.32 3.20
N VAL A 35 8.65 12.33 3.76
CA VAL A 35 7.78 13.26 3.03
C VAL A 35 8.34 14.68 3.14
N ASN A 36 8.89 15.21 2.05
CA ASN A 36 9.44 16.56 1.99
C ASN A 36 8.37 17.61 1.68
N HIS A 37 7.24 17.59 2.39
CA HIS A 37 6.15 18.54 2.19
C HIS A 37 5.38 18.76 3.49
N GLU A 38 5.52 19.96 4.07
CA GLU A 38 5.03 20.26 5.43
C GLU A 38 3.49 20.16 5.57
N GLU A 39 2.73 20.58 4.54
CA GLU A 39 1.27 20.44 4.58
C GLU A 39 0.85 18.96 4.55
N ALA A 40 1.62 18.10 3.87
CA ALA A 40 1.32 16.68 3.82
C ALA A 40 1.58 16.02 5.17
N LEU A 41 2.69 16.38 5.82
CA LEU A 41 3.01 15.99 7.19
C LEU A 41 1.91 16.38 8.18
N ARG A 42 1.41 17.63 8.11
CA ARG A 42 0.30 18.09 8.95
C ARG A 42 -0.98 17.25 8.77
N LYS A 43 -1.32 16.92 7.52
CA LYS A 43 -2.48 16.06 7.23
C LYS A 43 -2.30 14.64 7.76
N LEU A 44 -1.12 14.07 7.59
CA LEU A 44 -0.79 12.73 8.09
C LEU A 44 -0.88 12.66 9.62
N ASN A 45 -0.32 13.66 10.32
CA ASN A 45 -0.44 13.77 11.77
C ASN A 45 -1.91 13.89 12.21
N GLY A 46 -2.71 14.72 11.53
CA GLY A 46 -4.14 14.84 11.78
C GLY A 46 -4.95 13.56 11.55
N LEU A 47 -4.42 12.60 10.80
CA LEU A 47 -5.00 11.27 10.57
C LEU A 47 -4.46 10.20 11.53
N GLY A 48 -3.62 10.59 12.50
CA GLY A 48 -3.06 9.71 13.52
C GLY A 48 -1.74 9.03 13.15
N ALA A 49 -1.10 9.44 12.05
CA ALA A 49 0.26 8.98 11.75
C ALA A 49 1.27 9.73 12.63
N GLU A 50 2.29 9.02 13.12
CA GLU A 50 3.46 9.64 13.76
C GLU A 50 4.34 10.29 12.68
N VAL A 51 4.69 11.57 12.87
CA VAL A 51 5.28 12.45 11.84
C VAL A 51 6.47 13.23 12.38
#